data_AF-X1QWD6-F1
#
_entry.id   AF-X1QWD6-F1
#
_cell.length_a   1.000
_cell.length_b   1.000
_cell.length_c   1.000
_cell.angle_alpha   90.00
_cell.angle_beta   90.00
_cell.angle_gamma   90.00
#
_symmetry.space_group_name_H-M   'P 1'
#
loop_
_entity.id
_entity.type
_entity.pdbx_description
1 polymer ?
#
loop_
_entity_poly.entity_id
_entity_poly.type
_entity_poly.pdbx_seq_one_letter_code
_entity_poly.pdbx_strand_id
1 'polypeptide(L)'
;PEIFRHILAVTFTNKATDEMKGRILEELFRLASGVDSYVRSEIIEQQKLDGEEVSARARIILETILHNYSRFHIETIDRFFQRAIRAFTKEIGLAAGYEVELDAPRILSEAVDM
;
A
#
# COMPACT_ATOMS: atom_id res chain seq x y z
N PRO A 1 1.63 3.45 15.82
CA PRO A 1 1.14 2.35 14.95
C PRO A 1 0.67 2.78 13.56
N GLU A 2 0.24 4.04 13.34
CA GLU A 2 -0.40 4.48 12.09
C GLU A 2 0.55 4.92 10.96
N ILE A 3 1.87 4.78 11.15
CA ILE A 3 2.89 5.24 10.21
C ILE A 3 2.72 4.60 8.81
N PHE A 4 2.22 3.35 8.73
CA PHE A 4 1.99 2.66 7.47
C PHE A 4 1.06 3.42 6.52
N ARG A 5 0.16 4.27 7.04
CA ARG A 5 -0.74 5.11 6.23
C ARG A 5 0.01 6.16 5.40
N HIS A 6 1.25 6.45 5.77
CA HIS A 6 2.13 7.41 5.08
C HIS A 6 3.17 6.72 4.19
N ILE A 7 3.19 5.38 4.16
CA ILE A 7 4.09 4.61 3.30
C ILE A 7 3.34 4.31 1.99
N LEU A 8 3.92 4.73 0.88
CA LEU A 8 3.46 4.36 -0.46
C LEU A 8 4.48 3.42 -1.11
N ALA A 9 4.04 2.21 -1.44
CA ALA A 9 4.79 1.27 -2.25
C ALA A 9 4.10 1.10 -3.61
N VAL A 10 4.89 1.22 -4.68
CA VAL A 10 4.39 1.18 -6.06
C VAL A 10 4.95 -0.05 -6.78
N THR A 11 4.10 -0.74 -7.52
CA THR A 11 4.47 -1.94 -8.30
C THR A 11 3.98 -1.83 -9.74
N PHE A 12 4.45 -2.72 -10.62
CA PHE A 12 4.01 -2.75 -12.03
C PHE A 12 2.74 -3.59 -12.26
N THR A 13 2.43 -4.55 -11.40
CA THR A 13 1.31 -5.49 -11.63
C THR A 13 0.46 -5.65 -10.38
N ASN A 14 -0.83 -5.93 -10.57
CA ASN A 14 -1.72 -6.25 -9.46
C ASN A 14 -1.22 -7.48 -8.68
N LYS A 15 -0.69 -8.49 -9.39
CA LYS A 15 -0.10 -9.68 -8.76
C LYS A 15 1.05 -9.33 -7.82
N ALA A 16 1.95 -8.43 -8.23
CA ALA A 16 3.06 -7.98 -7.39
C ALA A 16 2.57 -7.16 -6.18
N THR A 17 1.52 -6.36 -6.36
CA THR A 17 0.85 -5.66 -5.24
C THR A 17 0.33 -6.67 -4.22
N ASP A 18 -0.42 -7.68 -4.66
CA ASP A 18 -1.04 -8.67 -3.77
C ASP A 18 0.02 -9.52 -3.07
N GLU A 19 1.05 -9.95 -3.80
CA GLU A 19 2.18 -10.70 -3.25
C GLU A 19 2.94 -9.88 -2.19
N MET A 20 3.23 -8.61 -2.47
CA MET A 20 3.93 -7.73 -1.54
C MET A 20 3.11 -7.49 -0.26
N LYS A 21 1.79 -7.25 -0.40
CA LYS A 21 0.89 -7.13 0.76
C LYS A 21 0.88 -8.41 1.59
N GLY A 22 0.77 -9.57 0.94
CA GLY A 22 0.78 -10.87 1.59
C GLY A 22 2.05 -11.10 2.40
N ARG A 23 3.23 -10.89 1.79
CA ARG A 23 4.53 -11.07 2.46
C ARG A 23 4.69 -10.17 3.69
N ILE A 24 4.29 -8.89 3.60
CA ILE A 24 4.39 -7.96 4.73
C ILE A 24 3.47 -8.38 5.89
N LEU A 25 2.24 -8.76 5.59
CA LEU A 25 1.29 -9.22 6.61
C LEU A 25 1.74 -10.55 7.24
N GLU A 26 2.28 -11.46 6.46
CA GLU A 26 2.80 -12.74 6.94
C GLU A 26 3.98 -12.53 7.89
N GLU A 27 4.92 -11.65 7.55
CA GLU A 27 6.04 -11.32 8.43
C GLU A 27 5.58 -10.64 9.72
N LEU A 28 4.64 -9.69 9.64
CA LEU A 28 4.04 -9.10 10.83
C LEU A 28 3.34 -10.14 11.70
N PHE A 29 2.68 -11.14 11.11
CA PHE A 29 2.04 -12.23 11.83
C PHE A 29 3.06 -13.15 12.52
N ARG A 30 4.17 -13.50 11.84
CA ARG A 30 5.27 -14.28 12.43
C ARG A 30 5.86 -13.55 13.64
N LEU A 31 6.20 -12.27 13.46
CA LEU A 31 6.68 -11.40 14.54
C LEU A 31 5.68 -11.31 15.69
N ALA A 32 4.40 -11.06 15.40
CA ALA A 32 3.34 -10.98 16.40
C ALA A 32 3.10 -12.30 17.15
N SER A 33 3.42 -13.43 16.54
CA SER A 33 3.27 -14.77 17.13
C SER A 33 4.52 -15.21 17.89
N GLY A 34 5.59 -14.41 17.91
CA GLY A 34 6.88 -14.78 18.49
C GLY A 34 7.57 -15.93 17.76
N VAL A 35 7.13 -16.26 16.54
CA VAL A 35 7.71 -17.29 15.69
C VAL A 35 8.94 -16.70 15.00
N ASP A 36 9.89 -17.56 14.65
CA ASP A 36 11.10 -17.15 13.96
C ASP A 36 10.78 -16.42 12.63
N SER A 37 11.44 -15.29 12.43
CA SER A 37 11.34 -14.41 11.27
C SER A 37 12.74 -13.91 10.95
N TYR A 38 13.08 -13.84 9.67
CA TYR A 38 14.41 -13.48 9.22
C TYR A 38 14.84 -12.07 9.66
N VAL A 39 13.89 -11.18 9.97
CA VAL A 39 14.14 -9.81 10.47
C VAL A 39 14.09 -9.68 11.99
N ARG A 40 13.64 -10.71 12.73
CA ARG A 40 13.37 -10.57 14.17
C ARG A 40 14.62 -10.23 14.97
N SER A 41 15.70 -10.98 14.76
CA SER A 41 16.97 -10.77 15.47
C SER A 41 17.57 -9.40 15.16
N GLU A 42 17.49 -8.98 13.89
CA GLU A 42 17.97 -7.66 13.46
C GLU A 42 17.17 -6.52 14.13
N ILE A 43 15.84 -6.66 14.23
CA ILE A 43 14.99 -5.67 14.91
C ILE A 43 15.33 -5.60 16.41
N ILE A 44 15.48 -6.75 17.08
CA ILE A 44 15.85 -6.82 18.51
C ILE A 44 17.17 -6.08 18.75
N GLU A 45 18.18 -6.34 17.91
CA GLU A 45 19.51 -5.73 18.03
C GLU A 45 19.47 -4.22 17.74
N GLN A 46 18.89 -3.81 16.62
CA GLN A 46 18.89 -2.41 16.19
C GLN A 46 18.01 -1.51 17.08
N GLN A 47 16.87 -2.03 17.54
CA GLN A 47 15.92 -1.26 18.35
C GLN A 47 16.16 -1.41 19.86
N LYS A 48 17.07 -2.31 20.28
CA LYS A 48 17.36 -2.62 21.69
C LYS A 48 16.09 -3.01 22.47
N LEU A 49 15.23 -3.79 21.84
CA LEU A 49 13.98 -4.29 22.42
C LEU A 49 14.15 -5.77 22.76
N ASP A 50 13.43 -6.26 23.76
CA ASP A 50 13.34 -7.70 23.96
C ASP A 50 12.36 -8.36 22.96
N GLY A 51 12.38 -9.69 22.94
CA GLY A 51 11.57 -10.46 22.01
C GLY A 51 10.06 -10.38 22.27
N GLU A 52 9.62 -10.13 23.50
CA GLU A 52 8.20 -9.98 23.84
C GLU A 52 7.68 -8.62 23.37
N GLU A 53 8.46 -7.57 23.58
CA GLU A 53 8.12 -6.22 23.15
C GLU A 53 8.02 -6.09 21.64
N VAL A 54 8.92 -6.74 20.88
CA VAL A 54 8.81 -6.85 19.42
C VAL A 54 7.50 -7.53 19.02
N SER A 55 7.16 -8.64 19.67
CA SER A 55 5.93 -9.40 19.37
C SER A 55 4.67 -8.57 19.68
N ALA A 56 4.65 -7.89 20.82
CA ALA A 56 3.54 -7.03 21.23
C ALA A 56 3.34 -5.86 20.24
N ARG A 57 4.42 -5.18 19.85
CA ARG A 57 4.36 -4.08 18.89
C ARG A 57 3.93 -4.55 17.49
N ALA A 58 4.45 -5.69 17.03
CA ALA A 58 4.06 -6.27 15.75
C ALA A 58 2.57 -6.63 15.72
N ARG A 59 2.02 -7.17 16.82
CA ARG A 59 0.58 -7.45 16.95
C ARG A 59 -0.26 -6.19 16.79
N ILE A 60 0.08 -5.13 17.50
CA ILE A 60 -0.62 -3.85 17.41
C ILE A 60 -0.57 -3.31 15.97
N ILE A 61 0.59 -3.37 15.31
CA ILE A 61 0.75 -2.90 13.92
C ILE A 61 -0.12 -3.73 12.97
N LEU A 62 -0.05 -5.07 13.08
CA LEU A 62 -0.83 -5.99 12.25
C LEU A 62 -2.33 -5.72 12.38
N GLU A 63 -2.85 -5.68 13.61
CA GLU A 63 -4.27 -5.40 13.88
C GLU A 63 -4.68 -4.03 13.33
N THR A 64 -3.84 -3.01 13.53
CA THR A 64 -4.11 -1.65 13.02
C THR A 64 -4.20 -1.64 11.50
N ILE A 65 -3.32 -2.36 10.80
CA ILE A 65 -3.34 -2.49 9.34
C ILE A 65 -4.60 -3.23 8.89
N LEU A 66 -4.96 -4.35 9.53
CA LEU A 66 -6.15 -5.12 9.17
C LEU A 66 -7.44 -4.31 9.36
N HIS A 67 -7.55 -3.55 10.46
CA HIS A 67 -8.69 -2.65 10.68
C HIS A 67 -8.75 -1.48 9.68
N ASN A 68 -7.62 -1.06 9.14
CA ASN A 68 -7.52 0.09 8.23
C ASN A 68 -6.91 -0.31 6.88
N TYR A 69 -7.27 -1.49 6.36
CA TYR A 69 -6.59 -2.10 5.22
C TYR A 69 -6.65 -1.25 3.95
N SER A 70 -7.71 -0.46 3.77
CA SER A 70 -7.84 0.50 2.66
C SER A 70 -6.78 1.61 2.67
N ARG A 71 -6.12 1.85 3.82
CA ARG A 71 -5.03 2.81 3.99
C ARG A 71 -3.64 2.18 3.87
N PHE A 72 -3.56 0.87 3.61
CA PHE A 72 -2.30 0.19 3.35
C PHE A 72 -1.92 0.37 1.87
N HIS A 73 -1.21 1.47 1.59
CA HIS A 73 -0.95 1.98 0.23
C HIS A 73 0.17 1.22 -0.49
N ILE A 74 -0.13 -0.02 -0.85
CA ILE A 74 0.61 -0.78 -1.85
C ILE A 74 -0.29 -0.89 -3.09
N GLU A 75 0.11 -0.26 -4.18
CA GLU A 75 -0.70 -0.18 -5.40
C GLU A 75 0.17 -0.24 -6.67
N THR A 76 -0.49 -0.38 -7.83
CA THR A 76 0.20 -0.28 -9.11
C THR A 76 0.50 1.18 -9.44
N ILE A 77 1.53 1.38 -10.27
CA ILE A 77 1.91 2.70 -10.77
C ILE A 77 0.75 3.44 -11.44
N ASP A 78 -0.09 2.73 -12.20
CA ASP A 78 -1.26 3.32 -12.86
C ASP A 78 -2.28 3.85 -11.85
N ARG A 79 -2.58 3.06 -10.81
CA ARG A 79 -3.53 3.47 -9.75
C ARG A 79 -3.02 4.69 -8.99
N PHE A 80 -1.72 4.71 -8.69
CA PHE A 80 -1.08 5.87 -8.08
C PHE A 80 -1.19 7.13 -8.96
N PHE A 81 -0.82 7.04 -10.23
CA PHE A 81 -0.91 8.18 -11.16
C PHE A 81 -2.34 8.66 -11.34
N GLN A 82 -3.31 7.77 -11.53
CA GLN A 82 -4.71 8.15 -11.63
C GLN A 82 -5.21 8.85 -10.35
N ARG A 83 -4.79 8.39 -9.16
CA ARG A 83 -5.12 9.04 -7.89
C ARG A 83 -4.49 10.43 -7.77
N ALA A 84 -3.24 10.58 -8.18
CA ALA A 84 -2.54 11.86 -8.19
C ALA A 84 -3.21 12.85 -9.15
N ILE A 85 -3.50 12.44 -10.39
CA ILE A 85 -4.18 13.28 -11.39
C ILE A 85 -5.54 13.75 -10.86
N ARG A 86 -6.36 12.84 -10.32
CA ARG A 86 -7.67 13.20 -9.74
C ARG A 86 -7.56 14.22 -8.61
N ALA A 87 -6.53 14.13 -7.78
CA ALA A 87 -6.29 15.10 -6.72
C ALA A 87 -5.95 16.49 -7.29
N PHE A 88 -5.10 16.56 -8.32
CA PHE A 88 -4.76 17.82 -8.99
C PHE A 88 -5.94 18.44 -9.73
N THR A 89 -6.75 17.64 -10.44
CA THR A 89 -7.95 18.15 -11.14
C THR A 89 -8.92 18.83 -10.17
N LYS A 90 -9.06 18.28 -8.95
CA LYS A 90 -9.86 18.89 -7.89
C LYS A 90 -9.29 20.23 -7.41
N GLU A 91 -7.97 20.37 -7.35
CA GLU A 91 -7.29 21.61 -6.90
C GLU A 91 -7.36 22.75 -7.92
N ILE A 92 -7.33 22.45 -9.22
CA ILE A 92 -7.36 23.46 -10.29
C ILE A 92 -8.77 23.90 -10.70
N GLY A 93 -9.81 23.43 -10.01
CA GLY A 93 -11.19 23.88 -10.26
C GLY A 93 -11.77 23.45 -11.61
N LEU A 94 -11.14 22.50 -12.31
CA LEU A 94 -11.75 21.83 -13.46
C LEU A 94 -12.97 21.08 -12.91
N ALA A 95 -14.15 21.63 -13.20
CA ALA A 95 -15.42 21.21 -12.63
C ALA A 95 -15.63 19.70 -12.76
N ALA A 96 -16.33 19.14 -11.77
CA ALA A 96 -16.70 17.74 -11.58
C ALA A 96 -17.45 17.05 -12.75
N GLY A 97 -17.53 17.68 -13.92
CA GLY A 97 -18.04 17.13 -15.18
C GLY A 97 -16.96 16.84 -16.22
N TYR A 98 -15.69 17.19 -15.98
CA TYR A 98 -14.59 16.58 -16.73
C TYR A 98 -14.36 15.20 -16.10
N GLU A 99 -15.13 14.20 -16.53
CA GLU A 99 -14.61 12.84 -16.51
C GLU A 99 -13.27 12.93 -17.22
N VAL A 100 -12.18 12.96 -16.46
CA VAL A 100 -10.87 12.71 -17.03
C VAL A 100 -10.96 11.26 -17.47
N GLU A 101 -11.46 11.05 -18.70
CA GLU A 101 -11.60 9.76 -19.35
C GLU A 101 -10.18 9.24 -19.61
N LEU A 102 -9.58 8.69 -18.56
CA LEU A 102 -8.21 8.17 -18.56
C LEU A 102 -8.14 6.74 -19.14
N ASP A 103 -9.21 6.26 -19.78
CA ASP A 103 -9.22 5.00 -20.51
C ASP A 103 -8.60 5.22 -21.90
N ALA A 104 -7.27 5.28 -21.93
CA ALA A 104 -6.48 5.32 -23.16
C ALA A 104 -6.89 4.26 -24.22
N PRO A 105 -7.33 3.03 -23.87
CA PRO A 105 -7.83 2.08 -24.86
C PRO A 105 -9.11 2.55 -25.56
N ARG A 106 -9.99 3.26 -24.86
CA ARG A 106 -11.26 3.76 -25.41
C ARG A 106 -11.04 4.96 -26.32
N ILE A 107 -10.12 5.86 -25.95
CA ILE A 107 -9.69 6.97 -26.82
C ILE A 107 -9.10 6.45 -28.13
N LEU A 108 -8.27 5.40 -28.08
CA LEU A 108 -7.65 4.84 -29.29
C LEU A 108 -8.70 4.19 -30.22
N SER A 109 -9.73 3.57 -29.66
CA SER A 109 -10.87 3.02 -30.43
C SER A 109 -11.64 4.13 -31.13
N GLU A 110 -12.01 5.19 -30.41
CA GLU A 110 -12.79 6.30 -30.97
C GLU A 110 -12.01 7.10 -32.02
N ALA A 111 -10.68 7.19 -31.91
CA ALA A 111 -9.83 7.87 -32.89
C ALA A 111 -9.60 7.07 -34.19
N VAL A 112 -9.78 5.75 -34.15
CA VAL A 112 -9.64 4.86 -35.31
C VAL A 112 -10.97 4.66 -36.05
N ASP A 113 -12.10 4.88 -35.37
CA ASP A 113 -13.45 4.83 -35.95
C ASP A 113 -13.92 6.18 -36.56
N MET A 114 -13.00 7.15 -36.73
CA MET A 114 -13.23 8.42 -37.46
C MET A 114 -12.80 8.35 -38.93
#